data_AF-A0A419SNR2-F1
#
_entry.id   AF-A0A419SNR2-F1
#
_cell.length_a   1.000
_cell.length_b   1.000
_cell.length_c   1.000
_cell.angle_alpha   90.00
_cell.angle_beta   90.00
_cell.angle_gamma   90.00
#
_symmetry.space_group_name_H-M   'P 1'
#
loop_
_entity.id
_entity.type
_entity.pdbx_description
1 polymer ?
#
loop_
_entity_poly.entity_id
_entity_poly.type
_entity_poly.pdbx_seq_one_letter_code
_entity_poly.pdbx_strand_id
1 'polypeptide(L)' 'MNKERLFEIAQTAIHSSTHDPKHMSISSVRMADLLGDSHEQIEQYLAELVDEGRLRKEKLDKPPHKDIYLLS' A
#
# COMPACT_ATOMS: atom_id res chain seq x y z
N MET A 1 5.80 14.49 3.32
CA MET A 1 6.04 14.38 1.85
C MET A 1 4.70 14.23 1.11
N ASN A 2 4.67 14.03 -0.22
CA ASN A 2 3.40 13.94 -1.00
C ASN A 2 2.90 12.48 -1.12
N LYS A 3 1.61 12.25 -0.78
CA LYS A 3 0.84 11.01 -0.99
C LYS A 3 1.05 10.39 -2.37
N GLU A 4 1.20 11.22 -3.41
CA GLU A 4 1.44 10.75 -4.77
C GLU A 4 2.69 9.87 -4.90
N ARG A 5 3.76 10.21 -4.18
CA ARG A 5 5.00 9.42 -4.20
C ARG A 5 4.80 8.04 -3.57
N LEU A 6 3.98 7.94 -2.51
CA LEU A 6 3.60 6.66 -1.93
C LEU A 6 2.79 5.82 -2.93
N PHE A 7 1.86 6.46 -3.66
CA PHE A 7 1.07 5.78 -4.67
C PHE A 7 1.92 5.29 -5.85
N GLU A 8 2.85 6.09 -6.37
CA GLU A 8 3.76 5.69 -7.46
C GLU A 8 4.59 4.45 -7.08
N ILE A 9 5.10 4.40 -5.85
CA ILE A 9 5.84 3.25 -5.33
C ILE A 9 4.91 2.03 -5.24
N ALA A 10 3.71 2.19 -4.67
CA ALA A 10 2.74 1.12 -4.55
C ALA A 10 2.34 0.58 -5.94
N GLN A 11 2.05 1.46 -6.89
CA GLN A 11 1.68 1.10 -8.26
C GLN A 11 2.80 0.32 -8.96
N THR A 12 4.04 0.80 -8.87
CA THR A 12 5.21 0.11 -9.45
C THR A 12 5.40 -1.29 -8.85
N ALA A 13 5.25 -1.40 -7.54
CA ALA A 13 5.40 -2.67 -6.83
C ALA A 13 4.23 -3.64 -7.12
N ILE A 14 3.00 -3.15 -7.21
CA ILE A 14 1.83 -3.97 -7.56
C ILE A 14 1.93 -4.44 -9.02
N HIS A 15 2.29 -3.57 -9.97
CA HIS A 15 2.47 -3.97 -11.37
C HIS A 15 3.56 -5.04 -11.56
N SER A 16 4.68 -4.92 -10.83
CA SER A 16 5.78 -5.90 -10.87
C SER A 16 5.52 -7.16 -10.03
N SER A 17 4.45 -7.19 -9.22
CA SER A 17 4.05 -8.34 -8.43
C SER A 17 3.72 -9.55 -9.31
N THR A 18 4.15 -10.73 -8.86
CA THR A 18 3.85 -12.03 -9.48
C THR A 18 2.59 -12.69 -8.91
N HIS A 19 1.93 -12.06 -7.93
CA HIS A 19 0.66 -12.56 -7.38
C HIS A 19 -0.49 -12.40 -8.39
N ASP A 20 -1.50 -13.26 -8.28
CA ASP A 20 -2.73 -13.21 -9.05
C ASP A 20 -3.95 -13.27 -8.09
N PRO A 21 -4.76 -12.20 -7.95
CA PRO A 21 -4.58 -10.89 -8.59
C PRO A 21 -3.33 -10.16 -8.10
N LYS A 22 -2.79 -9.24 -8.91
CA LYS A 22 -1.61 -8.44 -8.56
C LYS A 22 -1.88 -7.60 -7.32
N HIS A 23 -1.10 -7.85 -6.28
CA HIS A 23 -1.19 -7.15 -5.01
C HIS A 23 0.17 -7.06 -4.32
N MET A 24 0.26 -6.24 -3.28
CA MET A 24 1.40 -6.20 -2.39
C MET A 24 0.97 -5.99 -0.93
N SER A 25 1.76 -6.48 0.02
CA SER A 25 1.63 -6.04 1.41
C SER A 25 2.43 -4.76 1.62
N ILE A 26 1.81 -3.70 2.15
CA ILE A 26 2.49 -2.44 2.50
C ILE A 26 2.64 -2.38 4.01
N SER A 27 3.87 -2.19 4.49
CA SER A 27 4.15 -1.88 5.89
C SER A 27 4.32 -0.38 6.03
N SER A 28 3.44 0.27 6.78
CA SER A 28 3.48 1.71 7.05
C SER A 28 4.78 2.11 7.77
N VAL A 29 5.28 1.29 8.70
CA VAL A 29 6.59 1.50 9.35
C VAL A 29 7.73 1.53 8.33
N ARG A 30 7.82 0.51 7.46
CA ARG A 30 8.88 0.44 6.46
C ARG A 30 8.82 1.60 5.46
N MET A 31 7.60 2.00 5.08
CA MET A 31 7.40 3.12 4.16
C MET A 31 7.74 4.46 4.83
N ALA A 32 7.43 4.63 6.12
CA ALA A 32 7.84 5.80 6.90
C ALA A 32 9.37 5.96 6.87
N ASP A 33 10.10 4.88 7.15
CA ASP A 33 11.57 4.88 7.08
C ASP A 33 12.10 5.21 5.68
N LEU A 34 11.50 4.63 4.64
CA LEU A 34 11.91 4.85 3.24
C LEU A 34 11.65 6.28 2.75
N LEU A 35 10.56 6.87 3.24
CA LEU A 35 10.02 8.14 2.76
C LEU A 35 10.37 9.32 3.66
N GLY A 36 10.95 9.06 4.84
CA GLY A 36 11.29 10.09 5.83
C GLY A 36 10.05 10.77 6.44
N ASP A 37 8.89 10.09 6.40
CA ASP A 37 7.63 10.55 6.98
C ASP A 37 7.32 9.76 8.27
N SER A 38 6.34 10.20 9.06
CA SER A 38 5.90 9.44 10.24
C SER A 38 5.04 8.25 9.83
N HIS A 39 4.99 7.24 10.70
CA HIS A 39 4.14 6.07 10.52
C HIS A 39 2.66 6.45 10.34
N GLU A 40 2.16 7.35 11.20
CA GLU A 40 0.78 7.84 11.18
C GLU A 40 0.46 8.55 9.86
N GLN A 41 1.41 9.33 9.33
CA GLN A 41 1.24 10.02 8.07
C GLN A 41 1.09 9.05 6.89
N ILE A 42 1.87 7.96 6.89
CA ILE A 42 1.75 6.91 5.86
C ILE A 42 0.43 6.17 5.98
N GLU A 43 -0.03 5.85 7.20
CA GLU A 43 -1.33 5.23 7.40
C GLU A 43 -2.47 6.11 6.90
N GLN A 44 -2.40 7.41 7.18
CA GLN A 44 -3.36 8.38 6.66
C GLN A 44 -3.35 8.40 5.12
N TYR A 45 -2.19 8.45 4.49
CA TYR A 45 -2.10 8.44 3.02
C TYR A 45 -2.63 7.15 2.41
N LEU A 46 -2.37 6.00 3.02
CA LEU A 46 -2.94 4.72 2.56
C LEU A 46 -4.46 4.71 2.69
N ALA A 47 -5.00 5.23 3.79
CA ALA A 47 -6.45 5.35 3.98
C ALA A 47 -7.07 6.28 2.93
N GLU A 48 -6.47 7.46 2.70
CA GLU A 48 -6.92 8.39 1.66
C GLU A 48 -6.90 7.75 0.26
N LEU A 49 -5.85 7.01 -0.09
CA LEU A 49 -5.77 6.32 -1.38
C LEU A 49 -6.84 5.23 -1.53
N VAL A 50 -7.26 4.60 -0.43
CA VAL A 50 -8.35 3.63 -0.42
C VAL A 50 -9.70 4.33 -0.55
N ASP A 51 -9.91 5.43 0.18
CA ASP A 51 -11.13 6.22 0.14
C ASP A 51 -11.35 6.89 -1.23
N GLU A 52 -10.27 7.33 -1.87
CA GLU A 52 -10.26 7.85 -3.25
C GLU A 52 -10.52 6.75 -4.30
N GLY A 53 -10.54 5.48 -3.89
CA GLY A 53 -10.71 4.35 -4.79
C GLY A 53 -9.51 4.10 -5.69
N ARG A 54 -8.31 4.59 -5.33
CA ARG A 54 -7.07 4.34 -6.08
C ARG A 54 -6.39 3.04 -5.66
N LEU A 55 -6.57 2.65 -4.40
CA LEU A 55 -6.17 1.37 -3.85
C LEU A 55 -7.38 0.64 -3.28
N ARG A 56 -7.33 -0.68 -3.28
CA ARG A 56 -8.24 -1.52 -2.52
C ARG A 56 -7.46 -2.24 -1.43
N LYS A 57 -7.90 -2.12 -0.18
CA LYS A 57 -7.32 -2.85 0.94
C LYS A 57 -8.12 -4.13 1.19
N GLU A 58 -7.42 -5.26 1.21
CA GLU A 58 -7.98 -6.57 1.56
C GLU A 58 -7.10 -7.28 2.58
N LYS A 59 -7.62 -8.34 3.18
CA LYS A 59 -6.86 -9.21 4.06
C LYS A 59 -6.76 -10.59 3.44
N LEU A 60 -5.57 -11.18 3.45
CA LEU A 60 -5.41 -12.55 2.97
C LEU A 60 -6.21 -13.52 3.84
N ASP A 61 -7.09 -14.29 3.22
CA ASP A 61 -7.88 -15.33 3.90
C ASP A 61 -7.02 -16.48 4.42
N LYS A 62 -5.80 -16.61 3.89
CA LYS A 62 -4.84 -17.65 4.28
C LYS A 62 -3.65 -17.05 5.04
N PRO A 63 -3.00 -17.82 5.92
CA PRO A 63 -1.74 -17.41 6.52
C PRO A 63 -0.76 -16.93 5.44
N PRO A 64 -0.10 -15.78 5.61
CA PRO A 64 0.10 -15.06 6.88
C PRO A 64 -0.98 -14.03 7.28
N HIS A 65 -2.19 -14.04 6.69
CA HIS A 65 -3.29 -13.13 7.03
C HIS A 65 -2.92 -11.64 6.99
N LYS A 66 -2.01 -11.27 6.09
CA LYS A 66 -1.53 -9.90 5.93
C LYS A 66 -2.57 -9.04 5.23
N ASP A 67 -2.58 -7.77 5.59
CA ASP A 67 -3.22 -6.73 4.79
C ASP A 67 -2.47 -6.58 3.46
N ILE A 68 -3.23 -6.56 2.38
CA ILE A 68 -2.74 -6.39 1.02
C ILE A 68 -3.45 -5.21 0.36
N TYR A 69 -2.75 -4.60 -0.58
CA TYR A 69 -3.22 -3.49 -1.38
C TYR A 69 -3.19 -3.91 -2.85
N LEU A 70 -4.31 -3.67 -3.53
CA LEU A 70 -4.49 -3.85 -4.96
C LEU A 70 -4.70 -2.50 -5.62
N LEU A 71 -4.38 -2.40 -6.90
CA LEU A 71 -4.85 -1.28 -7.71
C LEU A 71 -6.34 -1.51 -8.01
N SER A 72 -7.14 -0.46 -7.83
CA SER A 72 -8.57 -0.49 -8.14
C SER A 72 -8.85 -0.48 -9.64
#